data_AF-A0A7S7T450-F1
#
_entry.id   AF-A0A7S7T450-F1
#
_cell.length_a   1.000
_cell.length_b   1.000
_cell.length_c   1.000
_cell.angle_alpha   90.00
_cell.angle_beta   90.00
_cell.angle_gamma   90.00
#
_symmetry.space_group_name_H-M   'P 1'
#
loop_
_entity.id
_entity.type
_entity.pdbx_description
1 polymer ?
#
loop_
_entity_poly.entity_id
_entity_poly.type
_entity_poly.pdbx_seq_one_letter_code
_entity_poly.pdbx_strand_id
1 'polypeptide(L)'
;MMRKGDPPTQVEDFTEGGQVFIIMRILIGKLHEAWELFKARAQSNKNISEKYLTKLEDEAAEALKKLNEYFGKKNAVTEIRNKVAFHYKDKDDLMEENFQRLPETEPWEFYLSKTHGNTFYYASEMVATGSALSLAGKIDEREQASLAADIKAFSDLSNVVLEVSKNITTLFSWLISDIISAYVPEPELKTEKLEDGPKLSGFALPYFFDEDEEDWTNQYQKEPDKAK
;
A
#
# COMPACT_ATOMS: atom_id res chain seq x y z
N MET A 1 -9.38 9.26 -22.25
CA MET A 1 -8.55 10.43 -21.82
C MET A 1 -9.38 11.71 -21.73
N MET A 2 -9.54 12.34 -20.54
CA MET A 2 -9.89 13.77 -20.50
C MET A 2 -8.68 14.60 -20.94
N ARG A 3 -8.96 15.68 -21.68
CA ARG A 3 -7.93 16.47 -22.34
C ARG A 3 -7.20 17.29 -21.29
N LYS A 4 -5.88 17.39 -21.44
CA LYS A 4 -5.03 18.31 -20.69
C LYS A 4 -5.67 19.72 -20.71
N GLY A 5 -6.33 20.13 -19.63
CA GLY A 5 -6.98 21.44 -19.51
C GLY A 5 -8.46 21.46 -19.09
N ASP A 6 -9.13 20.31 -18.97
CA ASP A 6 -10.48 20.26 -18.38
C ASP A 6 -10.41 20.47 -16.85
N PRO A 7 -11.35 21.22 -16.23
CA PRO A 7 -11.35 21.43 -14.78
C PRO A 7 -11.67 20.10 -14.06
N PRO A 8 -11.00 19.81 -12.92
CA PRO A 8 -11.27 18.61 -12.16
C PRO A 8 -12.75 18.52 -11.80
N THR A 9 -13.33 17.37 -12.04
CA THR A 9 -14.71 17.08 -11.65
C THR A 9 -14.76 16.55 -10.21
N GLN A 10 -15.86 16.76 -9.51
CA GLN A 10 -16.06 16.20 -8.17
C GLN A 10 -15.95 14.66 -8.17
N VAL A 11 -16.33 14.00 -9.29
CA VAL A 11 -16.14 12.57 -9.48
C VAL A 11 -14.65 12.23 -9.45
N GLU A 12 -13.81 12.95 -10.18
CA GLU A 12 -12.35 12.78 -10.20
C GLU A 12 -11.77 12.88 -8.78
N ASP A 13 -12.10 13.93 -8.02
CA ASP A 13 -11.59 14.09 -6.65
C ASP A 13 -11.95 12.90 -5.73
N PHE A 14 -13.21 12.47 -5.75
CA PHE A 14 -13.68 11.34 -4.93
C PHE A 14 -13.06 10.01 -5.35
N THR A 15 -12.96 9.83 -6.65
CA THR A 15 -12.38 8.65 -7.24
C THR A 15 -10.89 8.53 -6.91
N GLU A 16 -10.10 9.59 -7.10
CA GLU A 16 -8.68 9.64 -6.75
C GLU A 16 -8.44 9.35 -5.27
N GLY A 17 -9.19 10.01 -4.37
CA GLY A 17 -9.10 9.77 -2.94
C GLY A 17 -9.39 8.32 -2.56
N GLY A 18 -10.41 7.72 -3.17
CA GLY A 18 -10.75 6.31 -3.00
C GLY A 18 -9.65 5.35 -3.47
N GLN A 19 -9.06 5.61 -4.64
CA GLN A 19 -7.95 4.80 -5.17
C GLN A 19 -6.73 4.84 -4.27
N VAL A 20 -6.35 6.02 -3.76
CA VAL A 20 -5.26 6.16 -2.79
C VAL A 20 -5.49 5.25 -1.58
N PHE A 21 -6.73 5.21 -1.08
CA PHE A 21 -7.07 4.38 0.07
C PHE A 21 -7.06 2.87 -0.23
N ILE A 22 -7.53 2.46 -1.41
CA ILE A 22 -7.43 1.06 -1.87
C ILE A 22 -5.96 0.64 -1.94
N ILE A 23 -5.11 1.45 -2.58
CA ILE A 23 -3.67 1.18 -2.70
C ILE A 23 -3.03 1.11 -1.31
N MET A 24 -3.39 2.03 -0.40
CA MET A 24 -2.88 2.03 0.96
C MET A 24 -3.29 0.76 1.72
N ARG A 25 -4.56 0.30 1.61
CA ARG A 25 -5.01 -0.96 2.23
C ARG A 25 -4.28 -2.18 1.67
N ILE A 26 -4.06 -2.22 0.35
CA ILE A 26 -3.27 -3.29 -0.29
C ILE A 26 -1.84 -3.27 0.25
N LEU A 27 -1.20 -2.10 0.32
CA LEU A 27 0.15 -1.96 0.84
C LEU A 27 0.26 -2.39 2.30
N ILE A 28 -0.66 -1.93 3.16
CA ILE A 28 -0.77 -2.37 4.57
C ILE A 28 -0.82 -3.89 4.65
N GLY A 29 -1.69 -4.51 3.85
CA GLY A 29 -1.80 -5.95 3.74
C GLY A 29 -0.49 -6.63 3.36
N LYS A 30 0.20 -6.11 2.33
CA LYS A 30 1.49 -6.65 1.87
C LYS A 30 2.60 -6.49 2.91
N LEU A 31 2.67 -5.36 3.60
CA LEU A 31 3.65 -5.13 4.67
C LEU A 31 3.47 -6.13 5.81
N HIS A 32 2.22 -6.39 6.20
CA HIS A 32 1.90 -7.41 7.19
C HIS A 32 2.35 -8.81 6.74
N GLU A 33 1.96 -9.25 5.54
CA GLU A 33 2.35 -10.57 5.03
C GLU A 33 3.86 -10.71 4.86
N ALA A 34 4.54 -9.66 4.39
CA ALA A 34 5.99 -9.64 4.25
C ALA A 34 6.67 -9.86 5.61
N TRP A 35 6.17 -9.20 6.65
CA TRP A 35 6.68 -9.38 8.01
C TRP A 35 6.40 -10.79 8.55
N GLU A 36 5.18 -11.30 8.44
CA GLU A 36 4.85 -12.66 8.89
C GLU A 36 5.71 -13.72 8.18
N LEU A 37 5.90 -13.57 6.87
CA LEU A 37 6.77 -14.46 6.10
C LEU A 37 8.23 -14.36 6.57
N PHE A 38 8.73 -13.14 6.81
CA PHE A 38 10.07 -12.92 7.34
C PHE A 38 10.26 -13.58 8.70
N LYS A 39 9.33 -13.42 9.64
CA LYS A 39 9.36 -14.12 10.94
C LYS A 39 9.41 -15.63 10.75
N ALA A 40 8.53 -16.15 9.90
CA ALA A 40 8.36 -17.58 9.69
C ALA A 40 9.51 -18.24 8.92
N ARG A 41 10.25 -17.50 8.10
CA ARG A 41 11.29 -18.06 7.21
C ARG A 41 12.70 -17.64 7.57
N ALA A 42 12.90 -16.43 8.08
CA ALA A 42 14.22 -15.91 8.43
C ALA A 42 14.47 -15.99 9.93
N GLN A 43 13.62 -15.39 10.78
CA GLN A 43 13.87 -15.34 12.23
C GLN A 43 13.75 -16.71 12.90
N SER A 44 12.73 -17.50 12.54
CA SER A 44 12.54 -18.84 13.10
C SER A 44 13.57 -19.86 12.58
N ASN A 45 14.23 -19.57 11.46
CA ASN A 45 15.22 -20.44 10.86
C ASN A 45 16.60 -20.15 11.47
N LYS A 46 17.04 -21.01 12.38
CA LYS A 46 18.32 -20.88 13.08
C LYS A 46 19.50 -20.63 12.13
N ASN A 47 19.56 -21.33 11.00
CA ASN A 47 20.67 -21.18 10.04
C ASN A 47 20.69 -19.79 9.40
N ILE A 48 19.52 -19.21 9.09
CA ILE A 48 19.44 -17.87 8.54
C ILE A 48 19.69 -16.83 9.63
N SER A 49 19.05 -16.99 10.78
CA SER A 49 19.17 -16.05 11.90
C SER A 49 20.61 -15.92 12.39
N GLU A 50 21.28 -17.04 12.68
CA GLU A 50 22.66 -17.01 13.20
C GLU A 50 23.66 -16.56 12.13
N LYS A 51 23.46 -16.96 10.87
CA LYS A 51 24.41 -16.63 9.80
C LYS A 51 24.32 -15.17 9.35
N TYR A 52 23.10 -14.62 9.25
CA TYR A 52 22.84 -13.32 8.64
C TYR A 52 22.28 -12.31 9.64
N LEU A 53 21.23 -12.65 10.40
CA LEU A 53 20.54 -11.66 11.23
C LEU A 53 21.37 -11.15 12.42
N THR A 54 22.27 -11.97 12.96
CA THR A 54 23.20 -11.55 14.04
C THR A 54 24.35 -10.66 13.56
N LYS A 55 24.53 -10.53 12.24
CA LYS A 55 25.64 -9.81 11.60
C LYS A 55 25.16 -8.65 10.74
N LEU A 56 23.90 -8.27 10.89
CA LEU A 56 23.35 -7.11 10.19
C LEU A 56 24.15 -5.86 10.55
N GLU A 57 24.41 -5.03 9.54
CA GLU A 57 24.92 -3.68 9.73
C GLU A 57 23.96 -2.84 10.59
N ASP A 58 24.50 -1.81 11.24
CA ASP A 58 23.79 -1.01 12.25
C ASP A 58 22.41 -0.51 11.77
N GLU A 59 22.32 -0.06 10.51
CA GLU A 59 21.06 0.43 9.94
C GLU A 59 19.99 -0.68 9.82
N ALA A 60 20.40 -1.86 9.35
CA ALA A 60 19.50 -3.00 9.20
C ALA A 60 19.13 -3.64 10.54
N ALA A 61 20.07 -3.66 11.49
CA ALA A 61 19.82 -4.11 12.86
C ALA A 61 18.80 -3.22 13.57
N GLU A 62 18.92 -1.90 13.42
CA GLU A 62 17.94 -0.95 13.97
C GLU A 62 16.57 -1.08 13.26
N ALA A 63 16.54 -1.26 11.93
CA ALA A 63 15.30 -1.51 11.21
C ALA A 63 14.60 -2.80 11.71
N LEU A 64 15.35 -3.89 11.90
CA LEU A 64 14.84 -5.14 12.45
C LEU A 64 14.27 -4.96 13.86
N LYS A 65 14.98 -4.22 14.72
CA LYS A 65 14.52 -3.91 16.07
C LYS A 65 13.21 -3.12 16.05
N LYS A 66 13.11 -2.05 15.25
CA LYS A 66 11.88 -1.26 15.11
C LYS A 66 10.70 -2.10 14.61
N LEU A 67 10.94 -3.00 13.65
CA LEU A 67 9.90 -3.91 13.15
C LEU A 67 9.44 -4.89 14.23
N ASN A 68 10.37 -5.48 14.99
CA ASN A 68 10.03 -6.34 16.13
C ASN A 68 9.21 -5.58 17.18
N GLU A 69 9.57 -4.34 17.51
CA GLU A 69 8.84 -3.51 18.47
C GLU A 69 7.44 -3.13 17.97
N TYR A 70 7.32 -2.78 16.69
CA TYR A 70 6.05 -2.39 16.09
C TYR A 70 5.07 -3.57 15.99
N PHE A 71 5.52 -4.71 15.43
CA PHE A 71 4.68 -5.90 15.25
C PHE A 71 4.60 -6.80 16.49
N GLY A 72 5.43 -6.58 17.50
CA GLY A 72 5.38 -7.30 18.79
C GLY A 72 4.21 -6.91 19.68
N LYS A 73 3.45 -5.88 19.30
CA LYS A 73 2.25 -5.38 19.99
C LYS A 73 1.10 -5.17 19.00
N LYS A 74 -0.09 -4.92 19.56
CA LYS A 74 -1.24 -4.48 18.77
C LYS A 74 -0.88 -3.21 17.99
N ASN A 75 -1.10 -3.21 16.68
CA ASN A 75 -0.70 -2.14 15.77
C ASN A 75 -1.70 -1.97 14.62
N ALA A 76 -1.71 -0.79 14.01
CA ALA A 76 -2.67 -0.42 12.97
C ALA A 76 -2.58 -1.33 11.73
N VAL A 77 -1.37 -1.69 11.30
CA VAL A 77 -1.16 -2.52 10.10
C VAL A 77 -1.79 -3.90 10.27
N THR A 78 -1.54 -4.56 11.40
CA THR A 78 -2.14 -5.86 11.72
C THR A 78 -3.66 -5.77 11.86
N GLU A 79 -4.18 -4.77 12.57
CA GLU A 79 -5.62 -4.61 12.77
C GLU A 79 -6.36 -4.35 11.45
N ILE A 80 -5.88 -3.39 10.65
CA ILE A 80 -6.47 -3.05 9.35
C ILE A 80 -6.40 -4.26 8.42
N ARG A 81 -5.26 -4.96 8.35
CA ARG A 81 -5.13 -6.19 7.55
C ARG A 81 -6.17 -7.24 7.94
N ASN A 82 -6.32 -7.48 9.24
CA ASN A 82 -7.20 -8.53 9.76
C ASN A 82 -8.68 -8.19 9.65
N LYS A 83 -9.04 -6.91 9.72
CA LYS A 83 -10.44 -6.48 9.82
C LYS A 83 -11.01 -5.84 8.56
N VAL A 84 -10.19 -5.13 7.78
CA VAL A 84 -10.69 -4.22 6.71
C VAL A 84 -10.04 -4.45 5.35
N ALA A 85 -8.76 -4.86 5.27
CA ALA A 85 -8.03 -4.90 4.00
C ALA A 85 -8.52 -6.01 3.05
N PHE A 86 -8.85 -7.20 3.58
CA PHE A 86 -9.25 -8.36 2.77
C PHE A 86 -10.38 -9.21 3.38
N HIS A 87 -10.96 -8.76 4.49
CA HIS A 87 -11.99 -9.49 5.21
C HIS A 87 -13.32 -8.76 5.13
N TYR A 88 -14.30 -9.35 4.44
CA TYR A 88 -15.65 -8.80 4.25
C TYR A 88 -16.65 -9.29 5.31
N LYS A 89 -16.17 -9.96 6.36
CA LYS A 89 -17.00 -10.34 7.50
C LYS A 89 -16.86 -9.25 8.54
N ASP A 90 -17.90 -8.45 8.71
CA ASP A 90 -17.96 -7.43 9.74
C ASP A 90 -18.22 -8.06 11.11
N LYS A 91 -17.24 -8.82 11.62
CA LYS A 91 -17.41 -9.63 12.84
C LYS A 91 -17.47 -8.79 14.11
N ASP A 92 -17.01 -7.55 14.04
CA ASP A 92 -16.90 -6.63 15.15
C ASP A 92 -17.79 -5.38 14.95
N ASP A 93 -18.77 -5.45 14.03
CA ASP A 93 -19.66 -4.35 13.63
C ASP A 93 -18.93 -3.04 13.23
N LEU A 94 -17.66 -3.12 12.85
CA LEU A 94 -16.80 -1.98 12.55
C LEU A 94 -17.30 -1.20 11.32
N MET A 95 -17.73 -1.91 10.27
CA MET A 95 -18.24 -1.28 9.06
C MET A 95 -19.63 -0.68 9.32
N GLU A 96 -20.49 -1.39 10.05
CA GLU A 96 -21.80 -0.88 10.44
C GLU A 96 -21.70 0.36 11.34
N GLU A 97 -20.86 0.33 12.38
CA GLU A 97 -20.60 1.48 13.26
C GLU A 97 -20.12 2.68 12.45
N ASN A 98 -19.20 2.47 11.50
CA ASN A 98 -18.71 3.57 10.67
C ASN A 98 -19.77 4.05 9.66
N PHE A 99 -20.62 3.16 9.13
CA PHE A 99 -21.74 3.55 8.28
C PHE A 99 -22.74 4.45 9.03
N GLN A 100 -23.11 4.07 10.25
CA GLN A 100 -24.02 4.86 11.10
C GLN A 100 -23.43 6.20 11.56
N ARG A 101 -22.08 6.30 11.61
CA ARG A 101 -21.38 7.53 11.98
C ARG A 101 -21.36 8.57 10.85
N LEU A 102 -21.33 8.13 9.59
CA LEU A 102 -21.22 9.03 8.45
C LEU A 102 -22.50 9.86 8.30
N PRO A 103 -22.40 11.19 8.08
CA PRO A 103 -23.58 12.03 7.97
C PRO A 103 -24.38 11.69 6.70
N GLU A 104 -25.71 11.86 6.76
CA GLU A 104 -26.59 11.70 5.59
C GLU A 104 -26.22 12.63 4.42
N THR A 105 -25.44 13.68 4.69
CA THR A 105 -24.93 14.64 3.71
C THR A 105 -23.72 14.14 2.92
N GLU A 106 -23.12 12.99 3.27
CA GLU A 106 -22.05 12.41 2.46
C GLU A 106 -22.56 12.01 1.06
N PRO A 107 -21.70 12.04 0.03
CA PRO A 107 -22.08 11.62 -1.32
C PRO A 107 -22.21 10.08 -1.36
N TRP A 108 -23.41 9.57 -1.11
CA TRP A 108 -23.74 8.15 -1.21
C TRP A 108 -23.89 7.69 -2.67
N GLU A 109 -22.81 7.85 -3.44
CA GLU A 109 -22.78 7.69 -4.89
C GLU A 109 -22.09 6.39 -5.33
N PHE A 110 -22.55 5.87 -6.47
CA PHE A 110 -21.90 4.81 -7.23
C PHE A 110 -21.60 5.33 -8.63
N TYR A 111 -20.35 5.29 -9.05
CA TYR A 111 -19.93 5.68 -10.39
C TYR A 111 -19.85 4.44 -11.26
N LEU A 112 -20.78 4.30 -12.20
CA LEU A 112 -20.85 3.13 -13.08
C LEU A 112 -20.42 3.53 -14.49
N SER A 113 -19.59 2.69 -15.11
CA SER A 113 -19.15 2.86 -16.49
C SER A 113 -19.40 1.59 -17.30
N LYS A 114 -19.49 1.73 -18.63
CA LYS A 114 -19.55 0.57 -19.54
C LYS A 114 -18.27 -0.26 -19.47
N THR A 115 -17.14 0.41 -19.25
CA THR A 115 -15.85 -0.23 -18.97
C THR A 115 -15.83 -0.62 -17.50
N HIS A 116 -15.77 -1.93 -17.22
CA HIS A 116 -15.88 -2.44 -15.85
C HIS A 116 -14.78 -1.89 -14.94
N GLY A 117 -13.56 -1.71 -15.46
CA GLY A 117 -12.44 -1.15 -14.71
C GLY A 117 -12.60 0.34 -14.37
N ASN A 118 -13.56 1.04 -14.98
CA ASN A 118 -13.91 2.43 -14.70
C ASN A 118 -15.11 2.57 -13.75
N THR A 119 -15.58 1.45 -13.16
CA THR A 119 -16.67 1.47 -12.18
C THR A 119 -16.13 1.57 -10.76
N PHE A 120 -16.67 2.50 -9.97
CA PHE A 120 -16.22 2.78 -8.62
C PHE A 120 -17.38 2.92 -7.63
N TYR A 121 -17.33 2.14 -6.54
CA TYR A 121 -18.35 2.09 -5.50
C TYR A 121 -17.99 3.03 -4.34
N TYR A 122 -18.04 4.33 -4.57
CA TYR A 122 -17.54 5.34 -3.64
C TYR A 122 -18.17 5.27 -2.24
N ALA A 123 -19.50 5.12 -2.15
CA ALA A 123 -20.21 4.92 -0.89
C ALA A 123 -19.61 3.80 -0.01
N SER A 124 -19.35 2.64 -0.61
CA SER A 124 -18.77 1.49 0.10
C SER A 124 -17.33 1.78 0.55
N GLU A 125 -16.58 2.50 -0.28
CA GLU A 125 -15.19 2.86 -0.01
C GLU A 125 -15.06 3.90 1.09
N MET A 126 -15.98 4.84 1.22
CA MET A 126 -16.04 5.75 2.37
C MET A 126 -16.22 4.99 3.69
N VAL A 127 -17.14 4.02 3.71
CA VAL A 127 -17.39 3.19 4.90
C VAL A 127 -16.15 2.38 5.27
N ALA A 128 -15.51 1.73 4.29
CA ALA A 128 -14.31 0.96 4.54
C ALA A 128 -13.13 1.86 4.96
N THR A 129 -13.05 3.07 4.41
CA THR A 129 -12.02 4.06 4.75
C THR A 129 -12.12 4.52 6.19
N GLY A 130 -13.29 5.01 6.61
CA GLY A 130 -13.48 5.44 7.99
C GLY A 130 -13.25 4.31 8.99
N SER A 131 -13.66 3.08 8.65
CA SER A 131 -13.40 1.88 9.45
C SER A 131 -11.90 1.66 9.67
N ALA A 132 -11.09 1.71 8.62
CA ALA A 132 -9.65 1.53 8.74
C ALA A 132 -8.96 2.72 9.45
N LEU A 133 -9.43 3.96 9.27
CA LEU A 133 -8.92 5.11 10.01
C LEU A 133 -9.19 5.00 11.52
N SER A 134 -10.36 4.48 11.90
CA SER A 134 -10.71 4.20 13.31
C SER A 134 -9.82 3.14 13.98
N LEU A 135 -9.20 2.26 13.19
CA LEU A 135 -8.23 1.29 13.68
C LEU A 135 -6.81 1.87 13.76
N ALA A 136 -6.51 2.90 12.96
CA ALA A 136 -5.22 3.56 12.93
C ALA A 136 -5.03 4.58 14.06
N GLY A 137 -6.07 5.37 14.33
CA GLY A 137 -6.13 6.25 15.49
C GLY A 137 -6.93 5.59 16.59
N LYS A 138 -6.47 5.64 17.85
CA LYS A 138 -7.41 5.64 18.97
C LYS A 138 -8.19 6.95 18.84
N ILE A 139 -9.26 6.97 18.05
CA ILE A 139 -10.18 8.09 18.09
C ILE A 139 -10.79 8.02 19.48
N ASP A 140 -10.31 8.88 20.38
CA ASP A 140 -10.92 9.06 21.68
C ASP A 140 -12.40 9.39 21.41
N GLU A 141 -13.33 8.66 22.04
CA GLU A 141 -14.79 8.73 21.77
C GLU A 141 -15.35 10.17 21.87
N ARG A 142 -14.56 11.10 22.40
CA ARG A 142 -14.91 12.51 22.64
C ARG A 142 -14.53 13.49 21.52
N GLU A 143 -13.77 13.06 20.50
CA GLU A 143 -13.43 13.89 19.33
C GLU A 143 -13.96 13.31 18.00
N GLN A 144 -14.97 12.45 18.08
CA GLN A 144 -15.63 11.89 16.89
C GLN A 144 -16.45 12.96 16.16
N ALA A 145 -16.29 12.99 14.83
CA ALA A 145 -17.06 13.77 13.83
C ALA A 145 -16.51 15.16 13.45
N SER A 146 -15.21 15.28 13.16
CA SER A 146 -14.75 16.37 12.30
C SER A 146 -13.84 15.86 11.18
N LEU A 147 -13.96 16.48 10.00
CA LEU A 147 -13.05 16.28 8.87
C LEU A 147 -11.57 16.41 9.28
N ALA A 148 -11.27 17.27 10.25
CA ALA A 148 -9.91 17.45 10.78
C ALA A 148 -9.37 16.19 11.49
N ALA A 149 -10.23 15.45 12.19
CA ALA A 149 -9.86 14.19 12.84
C ALA A 149 -9.54 13.11 11.81
N ASP A 150 -10.35 12.99 10.75
CA ASP A 150 -10.12 12.02 9.67
C ASP A 150 -8.85 12.35 8.87
N ILE A 151 -8.60 13.63 8.57
CA ILE A 151 -7.34 14.08 7.94
C ILE A 151 -6.13 13.72 8.82
N LYS A 152 -6.22 13.97 10.12
CA LYS A 152 -5.13 13.62 11.05
C LYS A 152 -4.92 12.11 11.12
N ALA A 153 -5.99 11.32 11.24
CA ALA A 153 -5.92 9.87 11.27
C ALA A 153 -5.30 9.30 9.99
N PHE A 154 -5.66 9.86 8.83
CA PHE A 154 -5.08 9.47 7.55
C PHE A 154 -3.58 9.82 7.48
N SER A 155 -3.19 11.00 7.93
CA SER A 155 -1.78 11.42 7.99
C SER A 155 -0.97 10.51 8.93
N ASP A 156 -1.49 10.22 10.12
CA ASP A 156 -0.85 9.33 11.09
C ASP A 156 -0.69 7.91 10.52
N LEU A 157 -1.74 7.36 9.89
CA LEU A 157 -1.68 6.07 9.23
C LEU A 157 -0.64 6.06 8.10
N SER A 158 -0.63 7.10 7.27
CA SER A 158 0.32 7.24 6.16
C SER A 158 1.77 7.25 6.67
N ASN A 159 2.05 7.98 7.74
CA ASN A 159 3.39 8.01 8.36
C ASN A 159 3.79 6.62 8.89
N VAL A 160 2.87 5.90 9.54
CA VAL A 160 3.11 4.54 10.01
C VAL A 160 3.42 3.60 8.84
N VAL A 161 2.63 3.66 7.76
CA VAL A 161 2.85 2.83 6.56
C VAL A 161 4.20 3.13 5.92
N LEU A 162 4.56 4.41 5.79
CA LEU A 162 5.85 4.84 5.25
C LEU A 162 7.02 4.36 6.13
N GLU A 163 6.91 4.49 7.44
CA GLU A 163 7.97 4.06 8.36
C GLU A 163 8.17 2.54 8.35
N VAL A 164 7.07 1.77 8.40
CA VAL A 164 7.13 0.30 8.31
C VAL A 164 7.68 -0.14 6.96
N SER A 165 7.23 0.47 5.86
CA SER A 165 7.72 0.19 4.51
C SER A 165 9.22 0.47 4.38
N LYS A 166 9.68 1.61 4.89
CA LYS A 166 11.11 1.96 4.95
C LYS A 166 11.90 0.90 5.69
N ASN A 167 11.50 0.55 6.92
CA ASN A 167 12.24 -0.41 7.74
C ASN A 167 12.26 -1.82 7.09
N ILE A 168 11.15 -2.27 6.49
CA ILE A 168 11.11 -3.54 5.74
C ILE A 168 12.08 -3.50 4.56
N THR A 169 12.05 -2.43 3.78
CA THR A 169 12.89 -2.29 2.58
C THR A 169 14.37 -2.21 2.94
N THR A 170 14.73 -1.47 4.00
CA THR A 170 16.10 -1.40 4.53
C THR A 170 16.56 -2.80 4.96
N LEU A 171 15.79 -3.48 5.82
CA LEU A 171 16.14 -4.81 6.31
C LEU A 171 16.31 -5.82 5.16
N PHE A 172 15.38 -5.83 4.20
CA PHE A 172 15.40 -6.81 3.11
C PHE A 172 16.52 -6.53 2.13
N SER A 173 16.80 -5.27 1.81
CA SER A 173 17.92 -4.90 0.94
C SER A 173 19.25 -5.40 1.48
N TRP A 174 19.50 -5.19 2.78
CA TRP A 174 20.70 -5.67 3.45
C TRP A 174 20.77 -7.20 3.50
N LEU A 175 19.69 -7.86 3.91
CA LEU A 175 19.65 -9.32 3.97
C LEU A 175 19.87 -9.97 2.58
N ILE A 176 19.25 -9.43 1.54
CA ILE A 176 19.42 -9.90 0.16
C ILE A 176 20.88 -9.70 -0.27
N SER A 177 21.47 -8.54 -0.01
CA SER A 177 22.88 -8.24 -0.30
C SER A 177 23.83 -9.25 0.35
N ASP A 178 23.63 -9.56 1.64
CA ASP A 178 24.46 -10.52 2.37
C ASP A 178 24.30 -11.96 1.85
N ILE A 179 23.07 -12.35 1.52
CA ILE A 179 22.80 -13.66 0.93
C ILE A 179 23.49 -13.76 -0.43
N ILE A 180 23.29 -12.78 -1.32
CA ILE A 180 23.91 -12.78 -2.65
C ILE A 180 25.43 -12.86 -2.52
N SER A 181 26.03 -12.03 -1.67
CA SER A 181 27.50 -12.00 -1.46
C SER A 181 28.05 -13.32 -0.93
N ALA A 182 27.25 -14.11 -0.21
CA ALA A 182 27.65 -15.42 0.29
C ALA A 182 27.60 -16.54 -0.78
N TYR A 183 26.86 -16.36 -1.88
CA TYR A 183 26.64 -17.40 -2.89
C TYR A 183 27.12 -17.02 -4.29
N VAL A 184 27.35 -15.73 -4.56
CA VAL A 184 27.87 -15.22 -5.82
C VAL A 184 29.29 -14.70 -5.54
N PRO A 185 30.33 -15.51 -5.81
CA PRO A 185 31.71 -15.05 -5.63
C PRO A 185 32.01 -13.91 -6.61
N GLU A 186 32.54 -12.80 -6.09
CA GLU A 186 32.87 -11.58 -6.86
C GLU A 186 31.69 -11.05 -7.70
N PRO A 187 30.58 -10.63 -7.05
CA PRO A 187 29.44 -10.13 -7.80
C PRO A 187 29.83 -8.87 -8.57
N GLU A 188 29.64 -8.89 -9.90
CA GLU A 188 29.78 -7.69 -10.71
C GLU A 188 28.61 -6.74 -10.40
N LEU A 189 28.86 -5.75 -9.53
CA LEU A 189 27.87 -4.73 -9.19
C LEU A 189 27.79 -3.70 -10.31
N LYS A 190 26.75 -3.79 -11.14
CA LYS A 190 26.39 -2.74 -12.10
C LYS A 190 25.38 -1.81 -11.47
N THR A 191 25.81 -0.60 -11.15
CA THR A 191 24.89 0.49 -10.81
C THR A 191 24.54 1.22 -12.09
N GLU A 192 23.32 1.04 -12.58
CA GLU A 192 22.80 1.77 -13.74
C GLU A 192 21.91 2.90 -13.26
N LYS A 193 22.25 4.13 -13.64
CA LYS A 193 21.39 5.29 -13.42
C LYS A 193 20.48 5.44 -14.62
N LEU A 194 19.19 5.22 -14.42
CA LEU A 194 18.18 5.48 -15.44
C LEU A 194 17.89 6.99 -15.47
N GLU A 195 18.67 7.75 -16.25
CA GLU A 195 18.54 9.22 -16.40
C GLU A 195 17.15 9.62 -16.95
N ASP A 196 16.56 8.77 -17.80
CA ASP A 196 15.24 8.98 -18.41
C ASP A 196 14.11 8.27 -17.65
N GLY A 197 14.39 7.77 -16.44
CA GLY A 197 13.35 7.18 -15.60
C GLY A 197 12.24 8.22 -15.34
N PRO A 198 10.96 7.86 -15.49
CA PRO A 198 9.90 8.79 -15.15
C PRO A 198 10.09 9.20 -13.68
N LYS A 199 9.99 10.50 -13.39
CA LYS A 199 9.94 10.95 -12.00
C LYS A 199 8.81 10.18 -11.33
N LEU A 200 9.06 9.58 -10.16
CA LEU A 200 7.99 8.91 -9.41
C LEU A 200 6.82 9.85 -9.13
N SER A 201 7.10 11.16 -8.95
CA SER A 201 6.07 12.20 -8.83
C SER A 201 5.31 12.50 -10.12
N GLY A 202 5.81 12.06 -11.27
CA GLY A 202 5.13 12.09 -12.56
C GLY A 202 4.46 10.76 -12.93
N PHE A 203 4.57 9.74 -12.08
CA PHE A 203 3.85 8.49 -12.26
C PHE A 203 2.47 8.64 -11.62
N ALA A 204 1.43 8.62 -12.45
CA ALA A 204 0.05 8.52 -12.02
C ALA A 204 -0.54 7.25 -12.62
N LEU A 205 -1.31 6.50 -11.83
CA LEU A 205 -2.18 5.50 -12.40
C LEU A 205 -3.38 6.24 -13.00
N PRO A 206 -3.67 6.11 -14.30
CA PRO A 206 -4.85 6.73 -14.86
C PRO A 206 -6.08 6.18 -14.13
N TYR A 207 -6.93 7.08 -13.63
CA TYR A 207 -8.12 6.67 -12.89
C TYR A 207 -9.11 5.93 -13.79
N PHE A 208 -9.33 6.50 -14.99
CA PHE A 208 -10.14 5.94 -16.03
C PHE A 208 -9.25 5.54 -17.22
N PHE A 209 -9.54 4.40 -17.83
CA PHE A 209 -8.91 3.98 -19.09
C PHE A 209 -9.97 3.72 -20.16
N ASP A 210 -9.65 4.04 -21.41
CA ASP A 210 -10.51 3.69 -22.53
C ASP A 210 -10.08 2.30 -23.04
N GLU A 211 -11.00 1.34 -23.17
CA GLU A 211 -10.69 0.03 -23.78
C GLU A 211 -10.32 0.17 -25.27
N ASP A 212 -10.67 1.29 -25.89
CA ASP A 212 -10.41 1.61 -27.30
C ASP A 212 -9.04 2.29 -27.54
N GLU A 213 -8.25 2.57 -26.50
CA GLU A 213 -6.86 3.01 -26.66
C GLU A 213 -6.00 1.82 -27.09
N GLU A 214 -5.81 1.73 -28.41
CA GLU A 214 -4.89 0.87 -29.16
C GLU A 214 -4.16 -0.18 -28.30
N ASP A 215 -4.69 -1.41 -28.32
CA ASP A 215 -4.16 -2.59 -27.62
C ASP A 215 -2.63 -2.59 -27.56
N TRP A 216 -2.10 -2.11 -26.44
CA TRP A 216 -0.66 -1.94 -26.21
C TRP A 216 0.07 -3.29 -26.28
N THR A 217 -0.66 -4.41 -26.18
CA THR A 217 -0.10 -5.74 -26.38
C THR A 217 0.24 -6.03 -27.85
N ASN A 218 -0.43 -5.37 -28.80
CA ASN A 218 -0.09 -5.46 -30.23
C ASN A 218 1.22 -4.74 -30.58
N GLN A 219 1.68 -3.79 -29.77
CA GLN A 219 2.96 -3.12 -29.98
C GLN A 219 4.15 -4.05 -29.65
N TYR A 220 3.96 -5.02 -28.76
CA TYR A 220 4.99 -6.01 -28.39
C TYR A 220 4.89 -7.33 -29.17
N GLN A 221 3.82 -7.54 -29.93
CA GLN A 221 3.70 -8.71 -30.84
C GLN A 221 4.37 -8.51 -32.20
N LYS A 222 4.76 -7.27 -32.55
CA LYS A 222 5.48 -6.96 -33.79
C LYS A 222 6.98 -6.81 -33.55
N GLU A 223 7.70 -7.93 -33.44
CA GLU A 223 9.00 -8.20 -34.09
C GLU A 223 9.66 -9.47 -33.51
N PRO A 224 9.28 -10.67 -33.95
CA PRO A 224 10.09 -11.88 -33.75
C PRO A 224 11.30 -11.97 -34.69
N ASP A 225 11.35 -11.13 -35.74
CA ASP A 225 12.21 -11.39 -36.92
C ASP A 225 13.52 -10.58 -36.98
N LYS A 226 13.94 -9.88 -35.91
CA LYS A 226 15.25 -9.19 -35.88
C LYS A 226 16.29 -9.80 -34.93
N ALA A 227 16.06 -11.02 -34.45
CA ALA A 227 17.09 -11.81 -33.78
C ALA A 227 17.57 -12.95 -34.70
N LYS A 228 18.40 -12.61 -35.69
CA LYS A 228 19.32 -13.54 -36.37
C LYS A 228 20.67 -12.89 -36.56
#